data_AF-A0A819M3S1-F1
#
_entry.id   AF-A0A819M3S1-F1
#
_cell.length_a   1.000
_cell.length_b   1.000
_cell.length_c   1.000
_cell.angle_alpha   90.00
_cell.angle_beta   90.00
_cell.angle_gamma   90.00
#
_symmetry.space_group_name_H-M   'P 1'
#
loop_
_entity.id
_entity.type
_entity.pdbx_description
1 polymer ?
#
loop_
_entity_poly.entity_id
_entity_poly.type
_entity_poly.pdbx_seq_one_letter_code
_entity_poly.pdbx_strand_id
1 'polypeptide(L)'
;MSNIESILSLLPMLIHLRLIAQRRLTDPLLFDGFRWENFIKMKVPLLNKFEFSFIRYALDGEDCTTVESLIAPFRTLFWLELKRWFIKCDYEYSNYMQEFHLYSIPIFQDSFDYPDQRDRMTNPTTNYLFRNVTELTLTIDRKWPMGSIEHLSTIVNLSNLQTVQLYFGCE
;
A
#
# COMPACT_ATOMS: atom_id res chain seq x y z
N MET A 1 -8.84 -2.16 0.36
CA MET A 1 -8.22 -2.73 -0.85
C MET A 1 -8.85 -2.23 -2.13
N SER A 2 -10.19 -2.15 -2.27
CA SER A 2 -10.84 -1.71 -3.53
C SER A 2 -10.27 -0.41 -4.12
N ASN A 3 -10.11 0.64 -3.32
CA ASN A 3 -9.55 1.92 -3.80
C ASN A 3 -8.09 1.82 -4.24
N ILE A 4 -7.28 1.00 -3.54
CA ILE A 4 -5.88 0.76 -3.90
C ILE A 4 -5.82 0.02 -5.24
N GLU A 5 -6.62 -1.04 -5.41
CA GLU A 5 -6.70 -1.76 -6.68
C GLU A 5 -7.17 -0.85 -7.82
N SER A 6 -8.13 0.04 -7.57
CA SER A 6 -8.61 1.02 -8.55
C SER A 6 -7.51 1.95 -9.01
N ILE A 7 -6.74 2.56 -8.10
CA ILE A 7 -5.63 3.45 -8.50
C ILE A 7 -4.53 2.66 -9.21
N LEU A 8 -4.12 1.51 -8.66
CA LEU A 8 -3.03 0.72 -9.24
C LEU A 8 -3.38 0.16 -10.63
N SER A 9 -4.67 -0.10 -10.90
CA SER A 9 -5.13 -0.53 -12.23
C SER A 9 -4.95 0.55 -13.31
N LEU A 10 -4.72 1.80 -12.93
CA LEU A 10 -4.43 2.91 -13.84
C LEU A 10 -2.92 3.12 -14.06
N LEU A 11 -2.08 2.29 -13.46
CA LEU A 11 -0.61 2.42 -13.47
C LEU A 11 0.02 1.24 -14.25
N PRO A 12 -0.14 1.19 -15.58
CA PRO A 12 0.34 0.07 -16.38
C PRO A 12 1.87 -0.08 -16.35
N MET A 13 2.59 1.00 -16.05
CA MET A 13 4.07 1.06 -16.00
C MET A 13 4.63 0.93 -14.58
N LEU A 14 3.81 0.56 -13.59
CA LEU A 14 4.24 0.47 -12.20
C LEU A 14 5.30 -0.64 -12.02
N ILE A 15 6.49 -0.25 -11.58
CA ILE A 15 7.65 -1.12 -11.33
C ILE A 15 7.91 -1.24 -9.83
N HIS A 16 7.64 -0.19 -9.05
CA HIS A 16 7.81 -0.17 -7.60
C HIS A 16 6.55 0.37 -6.91
N LEU A 17 6.03 -0.43 -5.98
CA LEU A 17 4.93 -0.07 -5.11
C LEU A 17 5.37 -0.12 -3.66
N ARG A 18 5.07 0.95 -2.92
CA ARG A 18 5.23 1.03 -1.47
C ARG A 18 3.88 1.31 -0.81
N LEU A 19 3.48 0.47 0.14
CA LEU A 19 2.23 0.62 0.89
C LEU A 19 2.47 0.55 2.39
N ILE A 20 2.21 1.65 3.09
CA ILE A 20 2.33 1.71 4.55
C ILE A 20 0.94 2.00 5.12
N ALA A 21 0.45 1.14 6.01
CA ALA A 21 -0.85 1.29 6.63
C ALA A 21 -0.74 1.06 8.15
N GLN A 22 -0.80 2.14 8.92
CA GLN A 22 -0.43 2.16 10.34
C GLN A 22 -1.59 2.32 11.32
N ARG A 23 -2.82 2.63 10.87
CA ARG A 23 -3.98 2.81 11.77
C ARG A 23 -4.94 1.63 11.76
N ARG A 24 -5.75 1.54 12.85
CA ARG A 24 -6.86 0.60 13.15
C ARG A 24 -7.86 0.29 12.02
N LEU A 25 -7.79 0.97 10.88
CA LEU A 25 -8.72 0.85 9.75
C LEU A 25 -8.12 0.07 8.57
N THR A 26 -7.11 -0.76 8.79
CA THR A 26 -6.61 -1.63 7.72
C THR A 26 -7.71 -2.60 7.32
N ASP A 27 -8.20 -2.43 6.10
CA ASP A 27 -9.05 -3.40 5.44
C ASP A 27 -8.43 -4.80 5.57
N PRO A 28 -9.13 -5.79 6.17
CA PRO A 28 -8.61 -7.15 6.32
C PRO A 28 -8.09 -7.74 5.01
N LEU A 29 -8.63 -7.28 3.88
CA LEU A 29 -8.22 -7.67 2.54
C LEU A 29 -6.75 -7.31 2.22
N LEU A 30 -6.12 -6.37 2.95
CA LEU A 30 -4.68 -6.09 2.78
C LEU A 30 -3.78 -7.25 3.18
N PHE A 31 -4.26 -8.14 4.07
CA PHE A 31 -3.56 -9.33 4.53
C PHE A 31 -3.82 -10.55 3.63
N ASP A 32 -4.61 -10.40 2.56
CA ASP A 32 -4.89 -11.47 1.62
C ASP A 32 -3.78 -11.56 0.55
N GLY A 33 -2.78 -12.39 0.82
CA GLY A 33 -1.67 -12.63 -0.09
C GLY A 33 -2.10 -13.26 -1.43
N PHE A 34 -3.19 -14.05 -1.46
CA PHE A 34 -3.70 -14.60 -2.72
C PHE A 34 -4.33 -13.51 -3.58
N ARG A 35 -5.06 -12.57 -2.96
CA ARG A 35 -5.63 -11.42 -3.67
C ARG A 35 -4.54 -10.52 -4.23
N TRP A 36 -3.50 -10.23 -3.45
CA TRP A 36 -2.34 -9.49 -3.93
C TRP A 36 -1.65 -10.19 -5.10
N GLU A 37 -1.38 -11.48 -4.99
CA GLU A 37 -0.78 -12.27 -6.07
C GLU A 37 -1.61 -12.20 -7.36
N ASN A 38 -2.92 -12.45 -7.26
CA ASN A 38 -3.84 -12.41 -8.39
C ASN A 38 -3.89 -11.00 -9.02
N PHE A 39 -4.00 -9.97 -8.18
CA PHE A 39 -4.02 -8.59 -8.63
C PHE A 39 -2.73 -8.22 -9.37
N ILE A 40 -1.56 -8.55 -8.80
CA ILE A 40 -0.26 -8.24 -9.40
C ILE A 40 -0.10 -8.95 -10.74
N LYS A 41 -0.44 -10.24 -10.81
CA LYS A 41 -0.40 -11.00 -12.07
C LYS A 41 -1.27 -10.38 -13.17
N MET A 42 -2.47 -9.93 -12.82
CA MET A 42 -3.46 -9.47 -13.81
C MET A 42 -3.37 -7.99 -14.17
N LYS A 43 -2.97 -7.13 -13.23
CA LYS A 43 -3.13 -5.67 -13.35
C LYS A 43 -1.82 -4.90 -13.37
N VAL A 44 -0.81 -5.37 -12.64
CA VAL A 44 0.51 -4.71 -12.56
C VAL A 44 1.66 -5.71 -12.77
N PRO A 45 1.71 -6.39 -13.94
CA PRO A 45 2.66 -7.47 -14.17
C PRO A 45 4.13 -7.03 -14.15
N LEU A 46 4.38 -5.74 -14.44
CA LEU A 46 5.72 -5.13 -14.43
C LEU A 46 6.25 -4.81 -13.03
N LEU A 47 5.43 -5.01 -11.99
CA LEU A 47 5.83 -4.73 -10.61
C LEU A 47 6.98 -5.65 -10.20
N ASN A 48 8.17 -5.07 -10.04
CA ASN A 48 9.40 -5.79 -9.68
C ASN A 48 9.75 -5.62 -8.20
N LYS A 49 9.25 -4.56 -7.57
CA LYS A 49 9.47 -4.29 -6.15
C LYS A 49 8.15 -3.98 -5.47
N PHE A 50 7.80 -4.75 -4.46
CA PHE A 50 6.65 -4.50 -3.61
C PHE A 50 7.09 -4.41 -2.15
N GLU A 51 7.04 -3.20 -1.61
CA GLU A 51 7.34 -2.90 -0.21
C GLU A 51 6.05 -2.62 0.54
N PHE A 52 5.85 -3.25 1.68
CA PHE A 52 4.69 -2.92 2.49
C PHE A 52 4.90 -3.14 3.99
N SER A 53 4.10 -2.43 4.79
CA SER A 53 3.96 -2.62 6.23
C SER A 53 2.50 -2.38 6.63
N PHE A 54 1.86 -3.42 7.15
CA PHE A 54 0.46 -3.41 7.56
C PHE A 54 0.34 -3.83 9.02
N ILE A 55 -0.52 -3.13 9.76
CA ILE A 55 -0.82 -3.42 11.16
C ILE A 55 -2.27 -3.88 11.27
N ARG A 56 -2.51 -5.02 11.92
CA ARG A 56 -3.87 -5.51 12.24
C ARG A 56 -4.00 -5.76 13.73
N TYR A 57 -5.12 -5.31 14.29
CA TYR A 57 -5.52 -5.66 15.66
C TYR A 57 -6.47 -6.86 15.63
N ALA A 58 -6.28 -7.84 16.51
CA ALA A 58 -7.32 -8.85 16.72
C ALA A 58 -8.52 -8.20 17.40
N LEU A 59 -9.72 -8.51 16.93
CA LEU A 59 -10.94 -8.10 17.60
C LEU A 59 -11.26 -9.06 18.76
N ASP A 60 -11.88 -8.55 19.81
CA ASP A 60 -12.31 -9.38 20.94
C ASP A 60 -13.26 -10.49 20.46
N GLY A 61 -12.91 -11.74 20.75
CA GLY A 61 -13.69 -12.91 20.34
C GLY A 61 -13.41 -13.42 18.92
N GLU A 62 -12.49 -12.80 18.19
CA GLU A 62 -11.97 -13.36 16.93
C GLU A 62 -11.10 -14.57 17.28
N ASP A 63 -11.62 -15.78 16.99
CA ASP A 63 -10.93 -17.04 17.28
C ASP A 63 -9.54 -16.99 16.64
N CYS A 64 -8.51 -17.12 17.48
CA CYS A 64 -7.14 -16.67 17.25
C CYS A 64 -6.72 -16.75 15.77
N THR A 65 -6.68 -15.59 15.08
CA THR A 65 -6.01 -15.53 13.77
C THR A 65 -4.53 -15.77 14.05
N THR A 66 -4.05 -17.00 13.83
CA THR A 66 -2.66 -17.32 14.10
C THR A 66 -1.76 -16.56 13.12
N VAL A 67 -0.54 -16.23 13.54
CA VAL A 67 0.50 -15.68 12.65
C VAL A 67 0.61 -16.51 11.37
N GLU A 68 0.47 -17.83 11.49
CA GLU A 68 0.51 -18.76 10.37
C GLU A 68 -0.64 -18.54 9.38
N SER A 69 -1.86 -18.29 9.85
CA SER A 69 -2.99 -18.00 8.96
C SER A 69 -2.83 -16.70 8.17
N LEU A 70 -2.13 -15.69 8.71
CA LEU A 70 -1.84 -14.43 8.02
C LEU A 70 -0.71 -14.57 7.00
N ILE A 71 0.29 -15.40 7.29
CA ILE A 71 1.49 -15.52 6.45
C ILE A 71 1.34 -16.60 5.37
N ALA A 72 0.51 -17.62 5.58
CA ALA A 72 0.33 -18.72 4.64
C ALA A 72 -0.02 -18.27 3.20
N PRO A 73 -0.90 -17.27 2.99
CA PRO A 73 -1.19 -16.73 1.65
C PRO A 73 0.02 -16.13 0.91
N PHE A 74 1.10 -15.82 1.63
CA PHE A 74 2.33 -15.22 1.10
C PHE A 74 3.46 -16.23 0.89
N ARG A 75 3.17 -17.54 1.02
CA ARG A 75 4.15 -18.63 0.82
C ARG A 75 3.96 -19.40 -0.48
N THR A 76 3.22 -18.85 -1.44
CA THR A 76 3.08 -19.47 -2.75
C THR A 76 4.39 -19.37 -3.55
N LEU A 77 4.51 -20.18 -4.62
CA LEU A 77 5.64 -20.11 -5.55
C LEU A 77 5.81 -18.71 -6.17
N PHE A 78 4.70 -17.97 -6.32
CA PHE A 78 4.75 -16.60 -6.81
C PHE A 78 5.58 -15.71 -5.89
N TRP A 79 5.34 -15.76 -4.57
CA TRP A 79 6.07 -14.94 -3.60
C TRP A 79 7.51 -15.42 -3.41
N LEU A 80 7.70 -16.72 -3.21
CA LEU A 80 8.98 -17.29 -2.78
C LEU A 80 9.98 -17.47 -3.93
N GLU A 81 9.52 -17.93 -5.09
CA GLU A 81 10.41 -18.32 -6.20
C GLU A 81 10.41 -17.29 -7.34
N LEU A 82 9.21 -16.88 -7.78
CA LEU A 82 9.07 -15.98 -8.93
C LEU A 82 9.47 -14.54 -8.59
N LYS A 83 8.88 -13.98 -7.53
CA LYS A 83 9.14 -12.61 -7.10
C LYS A 83 10.27 -12.51 -6.08
N ARG A 84 10.50 -13.57 -5.29
CA ARG A 84 11.44 -13.61 -4.17
C ARG A 84 11.20 -12.45 -3.19
N TRP A 85 9.93 -12.12 -2.99
CA TRP A 85 9.51 -11.12 -2.02
C TRP A 85 9.21 -11.84 -0.71
N PHE A 86 10.13 -11.70 0.25
CA PHE A 86 10.01 -12.34 1.55
C PHE A 86 9.13 -11.51 2.46
N ILE A 87 8.23 -12.17 3.17
CA ILE A 87 7.23 -11.52 4.02
C ILE A 87 7.35 -12.09 5.41
N LYS A 88 7.28 -11.22 6.40
CA LYS A 88 7.34 -11.56 7.82
C LYS A 88 6.11 -11.01 8.52
N CYS A 89 5.67 -11.75 9.52
CA CYS A 89 4.56 -11.38 10.38
C CYS A 89 5.07 -11.46 11.82
N ASP A 90 5.16 -10.32 12.48
CA ASP A 90 5.45 -10.24 13.90
C ASP A 90 4.16 -10.11 14.69
N TYR A 91 4.16 -10.66 15.89
CA TYR A 91 3.03 -10.62 16.81
C TYR A 91 3.47 -9.94 18.10
N GLU A 92 2.72 -8.93 18.51
CA GLU A 92 2.92 -8.20 19.74
C GLU A 92 1.63 -8.19 20.57
N TYR A 93 1.79 -8.29 21.88
CA TYR A 93 0.68 -8.19 22.82
C TYR A 93 0.87 -6.94 23.66
N SER A 94 0.08 -5.89 23.40
CA SER A 94 0.19 -4.60 24.09
C SER A 94 -1.18 -4.14 24.59
N ASN A 95 -1.24 -3.66 25.84
CA ASN A 95 -2.43 -2.99 26.42
C ASN A 95 -3.79 -3.68 26.13
N TYR A 96 -3.88 -4.99 26.36
CA TYR A 96 -5.07 -5.83 26.14
C TYR A 96 -5.47 -6.08 24.67
N MET A 97 -4.66 -5.64 23.70
CA MET A 97 -4.88 -5.88 22.28
C MET A 97 -3.75 -6.74 21.69
N GLN A 98 -4.14 -7.66 20.81
CA GLN A 98 -3.21 -8.41 19.98
C GLN A 98 -2.94 -7.61 18.71
N GLU A 99 -1.68 -7.43 18.37
CA GLU A 99 -1.23 -6.67 17.21
C GLU A 99 -0.38 -7.56 16.30
N PHE A 100 -0.71 -7.58 15.01
CA PHE A 100 0.00 -8.30 13.98
C PHE A 100 0.62 -7.31 13.00
N HIS A 101 1.93 -7.41 12.84
CA HIS A 101 2.71 -6.58 11.92
C HIS A 101 3.14 -7.42 10.73
N LEU A 102 2.48 -7.25 9.59
CA LEU A 102 2.82 -7.96 8.35
C LEU A 102 3.59 -7.02 7.41
N TYR A 103 4.79 -7.42 6.99
CA TYR A 103 5.64 -6.57 6.17
C TYR A 103 6.57 -7.35 5.24
N SER A 104 7.02 -6.67 4.18
CA SER A 104 8.04 -7.18 3.25
C SER A 104 9.46 -7.02 3.79
N ILE A 105 10.37 -7.91 3.41
CA ILE A 105 11.81 -7.86 3.73
C ILE A 105 12.63 -7.51 2.47
N PRO A 106 13.61 -6.59 2.54
CA PRO A 106 14.01 -5.83 3.73
C PRO A 106 12.92 -4.89 4.23
N ILE A 107 12.83 -4.75 5.55
CA ILE A 107 11.93 -3.78 6.17
C ILE A 107 12.43 -2.40 5.78
N PHE A 108 11.51 -1.60 5.28
CA PHE A 108 11.77 -0.20 5.06
C PHE A 108 11.96 0.52 6.40
N GLN A 109 13.19 0.97 6.65
CA GLN A 109 13.56 1.88 7.74
C GLN A 109 13.70 3.30 7.14
N ASP A 110 12.60 4.00 6.87
CA ASP A 110 12.70 5.47 6.83
C ASP A 110 12.26 6.01 8.19
N SER A 111 13.12 6.85 8.77
CA SER A 111 12.67 7.91 9.65
C SER A 111 11.56 8.67 8.92
N PHE A 112 10.40 8.78 9.55
CA PHE A 112 9.33 9.65 9.06
C PHE A 112 9.81 11.10 9.08
N ASP A 113 10.61 11.51 8.10
CA ASP A 113 10.77 12.90 7.73
C ASP A 113 9.47 13.29 7.06
N TYR A 114 8.49 13.64 7.89
CA TYR A 114 7.27 14.29 7.43
C TYR A 114 7.70 15.46 6.56
N PRO A 115 7.39 15.49 5.26
CA PRO A 115 7.64 16.67 4.46
C PRO A 115 6.85 17.81 5.11
N ASP A 116 7.56 18.84 5.56
CA ASP A 116 7.01 20.06 6.13
C ASP A 116 5.84 20.51 5.24
N GLN A 117 4.63 20.57 5.79
CA GLN A 117 3.37 20.83 5.04
C GLN A 117 3.25 22.30 4.58
N ARG A 118 4.33 22.87 4.05
CA ARG A 118 4.38 24.20 3.48
C ARG A 118 4.54 24.14 1.97
N ASP A 119 3.52 23.62 1.31
CA ASP A 119 3.15 24.13 0.00
C ASP A 119 1.63 24.09 -0.20
N ARG A 120 1.02 25.27 -0.03
CA ARG A 120 -0.39 25.51 -0.34
C ARG A 120 -0.52 25.75 -1.84
N MET A 121 -1.08 24.81 -2.60
CA MET A 121 -1.45 25.09 -4.00
C MET A 121 -2.83 25.76 -4.08
N THR A 122 -2.86 26.89 -4.78
CA THR A 122 -4.02 27.68 -5.20
C THR A 122 -4.71 27.11 -6.45
N ASN A 123 -6.02 27.38 -6.54
CA ASN A 123 -7.03 27.04 -7.56
C ASN A 123 -6.60 26.59 -8.98
N PRO A 124 -7.37 25.67 -9.62
CA PRO A 124 -6.98 25.05 -10.87
C PRO A 124 -7.51 25.80 -12.09
N THR A 125 -6.59 26.19 -12.97
CA THR A 125 -6.87 26.29 -14.40
C THR A 125 -5.69 25.67 -15.14
N THR A 126 -5.99 24.71 -16.02
CA THR A 126 -5.18 24.16 -17.13
C THR A 126 -4.25 22.95 -16.92
N ASN A 127 -4.43 21.99 -17.85
CA ASN A 127 -3.46 21.09 -18.48
C ASN A 127 -2.36 20.47 -17.61
N TYR A 128 -2.52 19.18 -17.25
CA TYR A 128 -1.49 18.22 -16.81
C TYR A 128 -0.15 18.87 -16.43
N LEU A 129 -0.12 19.49 -15.25
CA LEU A 129 1.03 20.29 -14.77
C LEU A 129 2.33 19.46 -14.68
N PHE A 130 2.21 18.13 -14.63
CA PHE A 130 3.31 17.22 -14.33
C PHE A 130 3.37 16.00 -15.28
N ARG A 131 3.65 16.23 -16.57
CA ARG A 131 3.69 15.13 -17.59
C ARG A 131 4.85 14.14 -17.43
N ASN A 132 5.94 14.57 -16.80
CA ASN A 132 7.18 13.80 -16.69
C ASN A 132 7.41 13.22 -15.29
N VAL A 133 6.38 13.24 -14.43
CA VAL A 133 6.48 12.64 -13.11
C VAL A 133 6.40 11.12 -13.25
N THR A 134 7.42 10.44 -12.72
CA THR A 134 7.52 8.98 -12.67
C THR A 134 7.28 8.43 -11.26
N GLU A 135 7.29 9.30 -10.26
CA GLU A 135 7.15 8.94 -8.85
C GLU A 135 6.04 9.74 -8.19
N LEU A 136 5.14 9.06 -7.48
CA LEU A 136 4.04 9.68 -6.77
C LEU A 136 4.01 9.20 -5.32
N THR A 137 4.02 10.15 -4.38
CA THR A 137 3.83 9.88 -2.95
C THR A 137 2.52 10.50 -2.50
N LEU A 138 1.64 9.71 -1.89
CA LEU A 138 0.36 10.15 -1.35
C LEU A 138 0.24 9.76 0.12
N THR A 139 -0.17 10.73 0.94
CA THR A 139 -0.48 10.53 2.35
C THR A 139 -1.98 10.72 2.56
N ILE A 140 -2.61 9.74 3.21
CA ILE A 140 -4.06 9.65 3.35
C ILE A 140 -4.37 9.36 4.81
N ASP A 141 -4.75 10.40 5.54
CA ASP A 141 -4.87 10.34 7.01
C ASP A 141 -6.07 9.49 7.49
N ARG A 142 -7.13 9.42 6.66
CA ARG A 142 -8.37 8.73 7.01
C ARG A 142 -8.86 7.83 5.89
N LYS A 143 -9.75 8.36 5.04
CA LYS A 143 -10.41 7.62 3.97
C LYS A 143 -10.02 8.25 2.65
N TRP A 144 -9.76 7.39 1.66
CA TRP A 144 -9.61 7.81 0.27
C TRP A 144 -10.86 8.61 -0.16
N PRO A 145 -10.76 9.92 -0.45
CA PRO A 145 -11.92 10.71 -0.80
C PRO A 145 -12.49 10.25 -2.15
N MET A 146 -13.82 10.23 -2.27
CA MET A 146 -14.48 9.92 -3.53
C MET A 146 -14.10 10.96 -4.59
N GLY A 147 -13.83 10.54 -5.83
CA GLY A 147 -13.40 11.44 -6.91
C GLY A 147 -11.89 11.74 -6.94
N SER A 148 -11.11 11.26 -5.96
CA SER A 148 -9.68 11.62 -5.89
C SER A 148 -8.86 11.03 -7.03
N ILE A 149 -9.25 9.88 -7.58
CA ILE A 149 -8.52 9.25 -8.69
C ILE A 149 -8.72 10.07 -9.97
N GLU A 150 -9.96 10.44 -10.24
CA GLU A 150 -10.35 11.31 -11.34
C GLU A 150 -9.60 12.64 -11.23
N HIS A 151 -9.59 13.24 -10.04
CA HIS A 151 -8.86 14.47 -9.79
C HIS A 151 -7.34 14.32 -9.99
N LEU A 152 -6.72 13.28 -9.44
CA LEU A 152 -5.28 13.00 -9.62
C LEU A 152 -4.92 12.84 -11.10
N SER A 153 -5.77 12.16 -11.87
CA SER A 153 -5.57 11.99 -13.32
C SER A 153 -5.61 13.31 -14.10
N THR A 154 -6.23 14.37 -13.54
CA THR A 154 -6.20 15.71 -14.17
C THR A 154 -4.89 16.45 -13.93
N ILE A 155 -4.13 16.06 -12.90
CA ILE A 155 -2.92 16.75 -12.45
C ILE A 155 -1.66 16.02 -12.94
N VAL A 156 -1.65 14.69 -12.82
CA VAL A 156 -0.51 13.82 -13.12
C VAL A 156 -0.87 12.81 -14.20
N ASN A 157 0.05 12.56 -15.11
CA ASN A 157 -0.12 11.47 -16.06
C ASN A 157 0.15 10.11 -15.39
N LEU A 158 -0.91 9.46 -14.91
CA LEU A 158 -0.84 8.18 -14.19
C LEU A 158 -0.20 7.05 -15.03
N SER A 159 -0.27 7.11 -16.37
CA SER A 159 0.31 6.08 -17.24
C SER A 159 1.84 6.04 -17.21
N ASN A 160 2.48 7.13 -16.79
CA ASN A 160 3.93 7.27 -16.77
C ASN A 160 4.54 6.94 -15.40
N LEU A 161 3.71 6.73 -14.38
CA LEU A 161 4.18 6.45 -13.03
C LEU A 161 4.79 5.05 -12.96
N GLN A 162 6.02 5.00 -12.48
CA GLN A 162 6.81 3.79 -12.27
C GLN A 162 6.94 3.47 -10.77
N THR A 163 6.93 4.49 -9.92
CA THR A 163 7.03 4.37 -8.47
C THR A 163 5.82 5.02 -7.81
N VAL A 164 5.12 4.29 -6.95
CA VAL A 164 4.05 4.86 -6.13
C VAL A 164 4.22 4.48 -4.67
N GLN A 165 4.11 5.47 -3.79
CA GLN A 165 4.11 5.32 -2.35
C GLN A 165 2.79 5.80 -1.77
N LEU A 166 2.07 4.93 -1.08
CA LEU A 166 0.82 5.27 -0.40
C LEU A 166 0.98 5.06 1.11
N TYR A 167 0.70 6.11 1.86
CA TYR A 167 0.68 6.12 3.32
C TYR A 167 -0.76 6.26 3.80
N PHE A 168 -1.23 5.30 4.59
CA PHE A 168 -2.58 5.29 5.17
C PHE A 168 -2.50 5.42 6.69
N GLY A 169 -3.20 6.43 7.21
CA GLY A 169 -3.33 6.66 8.65
C GLY A 169 -2.19 7.46 9.29
N CYS A 170 -1.53 8.36 8.55
CA CYS A 170 -0.59 9.31 9.13
C CYS A 170 -1.34 10.35 9.99
N GLU A 171 -1.04 10.41 11.29
CA GLU A 171 -1.31 11.49 12.26
C GLU A 171 -0.88 11.00 13.64
#